data_AF-A0A924RIE7-F1
#
_entry.id   AF-A0A924RIE7-F1
#
_cell.length_a   1.000
_cell.length_b   1.000
_cell.length_c   1.000
_cell.angle_alpha   90.00
_cell.angle_beta   90.00
_cell.angle_gamma   90.00
#
_symmetry.space_group_name_H-M   'P 1'
#
loop_
_entity.id
_entity.type
_entity.pdbx_description
1 polymer ?
#
loop_
_entity_poly.entity_id
_entity_poly.type
_entity_poly.pdbx_seq_one_letter_code
_entity_poly.pdbx_strand_id
1 'polypeptide(L)'
;MTILRVARGLAVAMVLAALVAGIRLVSRGPLDVVPVRVGDVALGLRVDVLSVVLLGFVGCVGALVAAYSARNLVGQARTGRFGWLLL
;
A
#
# COMPACT_ATOMS: atom_id res chain seq x y z
N MET A 1 -1.04 -0.95 -20.42
CA MET A 1 -1.25 -2.15 -19.56
C MET A 1 -0.23 -2.31 -18.45
N THR A 2 1.03 -1.90 -18.63
CA THR A 2 2.12 -2.07 -17.65
C THR A 2 1.87 -1.36 -16.31
N ILE A 3 1.43 -0.11 -16.32
CA ILE A 3 1.24 0.71 -15.10
C ILE A 3 0.16 0.13 -14.18
N LEU A 4 -0.92 -0.38 -14.75
CA LEU A 4 -2.00 -0.97 -13.97
C LEU A 4 -1.59 -2.30 -13.29
N ARG A 5 -0.63 -3.02 -13.88
CA ARG A 5 0.01 -4.19 -13.25
C ARG A 5 0.89 -3.76 -12.08
N VAL A 6 1.61 -2.64 -12.20
CA VAL A 6 2.41 -2.07 -11.11
C VAL A 6 1.51 -1.64 -9.95
N ALA A 7 0.42 -0.91 -10.21
CA ALA A 7 -0.54 -0.50 -9.18
C ALA A 7 -1.13 -1.71 -8.43
N ARG A 8 -1.52 -2.76 -9.17
CA ARG A 8 -1.99 -4.01 -8.55
C ARG A 8 -0.89 -4.71 -7.73
N GLY A 9 0.35 -4.70 -8.22
CA GLY A 9 1.50 -5.26 -7.52
C GLY A 9 1.78 -4.52 -6.20
N LEU A 10 1.72 -3.20 -6.21
CA LEU A 10 1.88 -2.37 -5.00
C LEU A 10 0.76 -2.61 -4.00
N ALA A 11 -0.48 -2.67 -4.46
CA ALA A 11 -1.62 -2.96 -3.59
C ALA A 11 -1.49 -4.34 -2.91
N VAL A 12 -1.07 -5.37 -3.66
CA VAL A 12 -0.77 -6.70 -3.09
C VAL A 12 0.40 -6.63 -2.13
N ALA A 13 1.48 -5.90 -2.46
CA ALA A 13 2.63 -5.72 -1.59
C ALA A 13 2.23 -5.03 -0.27
N MET A 14 1.32 -4.05 -0.31
CA MET A 14 0.79 -3.39 0.89
C MET A 14 -0.01 -4.36 1.77
N VAL A 15 -0.83 -5.23 1.18
CA VAL A 15 -1.56 -6.27 1.92
C VAL A 15 -0.60 -7.26 2.57
N LEU A 16 0.43 -7.71 1.84
CA LEU A 16 1.45 -8.60 2.39
C LEU A 16 2.27 -7.92 3.49
N ALA A 17 2.64 -6.65 3.31
CA ALA A 17 3.33 -5.86 4.32
C ALA A 17 2.46 -5.70 5.57
N ALA A 18 1.15 -5.48 5.42
CA ALA A 18 0.22 -5.43 6.54
C ALA A 18 0.13 -6.77 7.28
N LEU A 19 0.06 -7.90 6.57
CA LEU A 19 0.08 -9.23 7.18
C LEU A 19 1.36 -9.47 8.00
N VAL A 20 2.53 -9.19 7.41
CA VAL A 20 3.82 -9.36 8.07
C VAL A 20 3.93 -8.42 9.29
N ALA A 21 3.51 -7.17 9.14
CA ALA A 21 3.50 -6.20 10.23
C ALA A 21 2.56 -6.63 11.36
N GLY A 22 1.37 -7.16 11.05
CA GLY A 22 0.43 -7.69 12.02
C GLY A 22 0.96 -8.90 12.78
N ILE A 23 1.55 -9.87 12.10
CA ILE A 23 2.18 -11.04 12.74
C ILE A 23 3.31 -10.59 13.68
N ARG A 24 4.14 -9.64 13.23
CA ARG A 24 5.20 -9.06 14.06
C ARG A 24 4.61 -8.33 15.27
N LEU A 25 3.53 -7.57 15.09
CA LEU A 25 2.90 -6.81 16.15
C LEU A 25 2.37 -7.72 17.26
N VAL A 26 1.69 -8.80 16.89
CA VAL A 26 1.15 -9.79 17.84
C VAL A 26 2.27 -10.50 18.60
N SER A 27 3.39 -10.79 17.94
CA SER A 27 4.51 -11.54 18.54
C SER A 27 5.48 -10.69 19.36
N ARG A 28 5.72 -9.42 18.99
CA ARG A 28 6.79 -8.58 19.54
C ARG A 28 6.33 -7.18 20.00
N GLY A 29 5.04 -6.86 19.89
CA GLY A 29 4.49 -5.55 20.26
C GLY A 29 4.64 -4.47 19.17
N PRO A 30 4.38 -3.18 19.50
CA PRO A 30 4.45 -2.06 18.57
C PRO A 30 5.84 -1.84 17.97
N LEU A 31 5.92 -1.35 16.73
CA LEU A 31 7.19 -1.01 16.07
C LEU A 31 7.27 0.51 15.95
N ASP A 32 8.27 1.11 16.60
CA ASP A 32 8.67 2.50 16.35
C ASP A 32 10.01 2.47 15.62
N VAL A 33 10.00 2.90 14.36
CA VAL A 33 11.22 3.04 13.55
C VAL A 33 11.45 4.52 13.32
N VAL A 34 12.68 4.99 13.49
CA VAL A 34 13.05 6.37 13.12
C VAL A 34 13.96 6.31 11.89
N PRO A 35 13.40 6.24 10.67
CA PRO A 35 14.18 6.05 9.46
C PRO A 35 15.05 7.25 9.09
N VAL A 36 14.65 8.48 9.42
CA VAL A 36 15.39 9.70 9.03
C VAL A 36 15.37 10.72 10.16
N ARG A 37 16.52 11.28 10.51
CA ARG A 37 16.65 12.44 11.40
C ARG A 37 17.44 13.53 10.70
N VAL A 38 16.85 14.72 10.55
CA VAL A 38 17.49 15.91 9.98
C VAL A 38 17.44 17.01 11.04
N GLY A 39 18.59 17.28 11.67
CA GLY A 39 18.67 18.19 12.82
C GLY A 39 17.82 17.69 13.99
N ASP A 40 16.93 18.55 14.49
CA ASP A 40 16.00 18.22 15.58
C ASP A 40 14.69 17.56 15.12
N VAL A 41 14.47 17.45 13.81
CA VAL A 41 13.27 16.80 13.27
C VAL A 41 13.56 15.34 12.96
N ALA A 42 12.85 14.45 13.65
CA ALA A 42 12.88 13.02 13.41
C ALA A 42 11.60 12.59 12.68
N LEU A 43 11.76 11.99 11.51
CA LEU A 43 10.69 11.34 10.77
C LEU A 43 10.60 9.91 11.28
N GLY A 44 9.59 9.65 12.10
CA GLY A 44 9.31 8.34 12.70
C GLY A 44 8.15 7.64 11.99
N LEU A 45 8.26 6.32 11.87
CA LEU A 45 7.20 5.43 11.43
C LEU A 45 6.77 4.60 12.64
N ARG A 46 5.55 4.85 13.12
CA ARG A 46 4.91 4.06 14.17
C ARG A 46 3.95 3.07 13.54
N VAL A 47 4.12 1.79 13.85
CA VAL A 47 3.24 0.72 13.40
C VAL A 47 2.55 0.12 14.62
N ASP A 48 1.29 0.48 14.79
CA ASP A 48 0.37 -0.05 15.80
C ASP A 48 -0.75 -0.88 15.16
N VAL A 49 -1.63 -1.46 15.99
CA VAL A 49 -2.76 -2.29 15.51
C VAL A 49 -3.59 -1.54 14.47
N LEU A 50 -3.88 -0.26 14.75
CA LEU A 50 -4.70 0.58 13.89
C LEU A 50 -4.02 0.80 12.53
N SER A 51 -2.71 1.10 12.53
CA SER A 51 -1.92 1.28 11.30
C SER A 51 -1.90 0.02 10.45
N VAL A 52 -1.76 -1.16 11.06
CA VAL A 52 -1.79 -2.44 10.35
C VAL A 52 -3.16 -2.68 9.70
N VAL A 53 -4.24 -2.44 10.45
CA VAL A 53 -5.61 -2.60 9.95
C VAL A 53 -5.87 -1.65 8.78
N LEU A 54 -5.50 -0.37 8.92
CA LEU A 54 -5.65 0.63 7.86
C LEU A 54 -4.81 0.28 6.63
N LEU A 55 -3.56 -0.14 6.81
CA LEU A 55 -2.69 -0.53 5.70
C LEU A 55 -3.26 -1.72 4.93
N GLY A 56 -3.76 -2.74 5.64
CA GLY A 56 -4.42 -3.89 5.04
C GLY A 56 -5.71 -3.51 4.30
N PHE A 57 -6.53 -2.66 4.91
CA PHE A 57 -7.77 -2.16 4.30
C PHE A 57 -7.49 -1.37 3.00
N VAL A 58 -6.60 -0.37 3.06
CA VAL A 58 -6.22 0.45 1.91
C VAL A 58 -5.59 -0.38 0.80
N GLY A 59 -4.69 -1.30 1.16
CA GLY A 59 -4.10 -2.24 0.20
C GLY A 59 -5.16 -3.12 -0.49
N CYS A 60 -6.13 -3.62 0.27
CA CYS A 60 -7.21 -4.45 -0.28
C CYS A 60 -8.14 -3.66 -1.21
N VAL A 61 -8.57 -2.46 -0.80
CA VAL A 61 -9.37 -1.55 -1.64
C VAL A 61 -8.60 -1.17 -2.91
N GLY A 62 -7.32 -0.81 -2.79
CA GLY A 62 -6.47 -0.50 -3.93
C GLY A 62 -6.37 -1.67 -4.91
N ALA A 63 -6.22 -2.90 -4.41
CA ALA A 63 -6.16 -4.10 -5.25
C ALA A 63 -7.49 -4.36 -5.96
N LEU A 64 -8.62 -4.16 -5.27
CA LEU A 64 -9.96 -4.30 -5.83
C LEU A 64 -10.21 -3.25 -6.94
N VAL A 65 -9.91 -1.99 -6.66
CA VAL A 65 -10.04 -0.88 -7.63
C VAL A 65 -9.14 -1.13 -8.83
N ALA A 66 -7.88 -1.51 -8.64
CA ALA A 66 -6.97 -1.82 -9.73
C ALA A 66 -7.49 -3.00 -10.58
N ALA A 67 -8.03 -4.05 -9.95
CA ALA A 67 -8.60 -5.20 -10.66
C ALA A 67 -9.88 -4.84 -11.43
N TYR A 68 -10.76 -4.02 -10.83
CA TYR A 68 -11.97 -3.52 -11.48
C TYR A 68 -11.64 -2.66 -12.69
N SER A 69 -10.77 -1.66 -12.51
CA SER A 69 -10.34 -0.77 -13.58
C SER A 69 -9.58 -1.51 -14.68
N ALA A 70 -8.87 -2.60 -14.37
CA ALA A 70 -8.23 -3.44 -15.37
C ALA A 70 -9.23 -4.06 -16.33
N ARG A 71 -10.39 -4.47 -15.81
CA ARG A 71 -11.47 -5.06 -16.61
C ARG A 71 -12.26 -4.00 -17.37
N ASN A 72 -12.52 -2.86 -16.74
CA ASN A 72 -13.36 -1.81 -17.33
C ASN A 72 -12.65 -0.91 -18.35
N LEU A 73 -11.34 -0.76 -18.26
CA LEU A 73 -10.60 0.14 -19.14
C LEU A 73 -9.93 -0.58 -20.32
N VAL A 74 -10.21 -1.88 -20.52
CA VAL A 74 -9.74 -2.62 -21.70
C VAL A 74 -10.26 -1.93 -22.97
N GLY A 75 -9.35 -1.57 -23.89
CA GLY A 75 -9.70 -0.93 -25.16
C GLY A 75 -9.80 0.59 -25.12
N GLN A 76 -9.66 1.25 -23.96
CA GLN A 76 -9.72 2.71 -23.86
C GLN A 76 -8.32 3.36 -23.89
N ALA A 77 -8.14 4.37 -24.75
CA ALA A 77 -6.86 5.07 -24.98
C ALA A 77 -6.30 5.81 -23.75
N ARG A 78 -7.13 6.10 -22.73
CA ARG A 78 -6.73 6.86 -21.51
C ARG A 78 -6.27 5.98 -20.34
N THR A 79 -6.12 4.67 -20.52
CA THR A 79 -5.66 3.73 -19.49
C THR A 79 -4.34 4.13 -18.83
N GLY A 80 -3.43 4.78 -19.56
CA GLY A 80 -2.13 5.20 -19.03
C GLY A 80 -2.23 6.28 -17.95
N ARG A 81 -3.08 7.31 -18.14
CA ARG A 81 -3.26 8.40 -17.16
C ARG A 81 -3.95 7.91 -15.89
N PHE A 82 -4.93 7.02 -16.03
CA PHE A 82 -5.61 6.44 -14.88
C PHE A 82 -4.68 5.56 -14.03
N GLY A 83 -3.77 4.82 -14.66
CA GLY A 83 -2.75 4.05 -13.94
C GLY A 83 -1.80 4.94 -13.12
N TRP A 84 -1.48 6.14 -13.59
CA TRP A 84 -0.68 7.12 -12.84
C TRP A 84 -1.40 7.69 -11.62
N LEU A 85 -2.74 7.81 -11.65
CA LEU A 85 -3.52 8.25 -10.50
C LEU A 85 -3.68 7.17 -9.41
N LEU A 86 -3.34 5.91 -9.74
CA LEU A 86 -3.38 4.78 -8.82
C LEU A 86 -2.01 4.47 -8.18
N LEU A 87 -0.96 5.15 -8.64
CA LEU A 87 0.40 5.09 -8.08
C LEU A 87 0.60 6.25 -7.11
#